data_AF-A0A9D4CMK1-F1
#
_entry.id   AF-A0A9D4CMK1-F1
#
_cell.length_a   1.000
_cell.length_b   1.000
_cell.length_c   1.000
_cell.angle_alpha   90.00
_cell.angle_beta   90.00
_cell.angle_gamma   90.00
#
_symmetry.space_group_name_H-M   'P 1'
#
loop_
_entity.id
_entity.type
_entity.pdbx_description
1 polymer ?
#
loop_
_entity_poly.entity_id
_entity_poly.type
_entity_poly.pdbx_seq_one_letter_code
_entity_poly.pdbx_strand_id
1 'polypeptide(L)'
;MLEREKHSMEFEDSDTFVLHRQRSYQDTVNDKLKLSAFSGVVPVPRNEVSFEDPKLEVDNVKVIYSQNAVKQSLRKALGGQAKRKMLQMKPEATVDEIMSELDNNFENFLSIDTMLSKFLMAEQEQNETISE
;
A
#
# COMPACT_ATOMS: atom_id res chain seq x y z
N MET A 1 -36.60 31.12 -49.80
CA MET A 1 -35.79 31.60 -48.68
C MET A 1 -35.76 30.48 -47.65
N LEU A 2 -34.63 29.79 -47.51
CA LEU A 2 -34.37 28.80 -46.47
C LEU A 2 -33.14 29.29 -45.70
N GLU A 3 -33.34 29.72 -44.47
CA GLU A 3 -32.26 30.15 -43.58
C GLU A 3 -31.56 28.92 -43.00
N ARG A 4 -30.23 28.90 -43.11
CA ARG A 4 -29.35 27.87 -42.57
C ARG A 4 -28.98 28.25 -41.14
N GLU A 5 -29.38 27.45 -40.16
CA GLU A 5 -28.80 27.51 -38.81
C GLU A 5 -27.36 27.00 -38.85
N LYS A 6 -26.41 27.89 -38.54
CA LYS A 6 -25.02 27.52 -38.30
C LYS A 6 -24.89 27.10 -36.84
N HIS A 7 -24.72 25.80 -36.60
CA HIS A 7 -24.21 25.29 -35.33
C HIS A 7 -22.70 25.60 -35.27
N SER A 8 -22.33 26.60 -34.49
CA SER A 8 -20.95 26.80 -34.06
C SER A 8 -20.64 25.77 -32.98
N MET A 9 -19.88 24.73 -33.34
CA MET A 9 -19.21 23.88 -32.36
C MET A 9 -18.03 24.68 -31.81
N GLU A 10 -18.17 25.20 -30.59
CA GLU A 10 -17.07 25.77 -29.84
C GLU A 10 -16.08 24.63 -29.55
N PHE A 11 -14.91 24.69 -30.18
CA PHE A 11 -13.77 23.86 -29.84
C PHE A 11 -13.28 24.34 -28.46
N GLU A 12 -13.69 23.66 -27.40
CA GLU A 12 -13.06 23.84 -26.09
C GLU A 12 -11.59 23.42 -26.21
N ASP A 13 -10.71 24.38 -25.93
CA ASP A 13 -9.27 24.24 -26.01
C ASP A 13 -8.78 23.01 -25.24
N SER A 14 -8.15 22.10 -25.99
CA SER A 14 -7.42 20.90 -25.54
C SER A 14 -6.50 21.15 -24.33
N ASP A 15 -5.97 22.36 -24.20
CA ASP A 15 -5.04 22.73 -23.13
C ASP A 15 -5.73 22.81 -21.75
N THR A 16 -7.03 23.08 -21.71
CA THR A 16 -7.81 23.14 -20.47
C THR A 16 -8.00 21.74 -19.85
N PHE A 17 -8.09 20.71 -20.69
CA PHE A 17 -8.26 19.31 -20.27
C PHE A 17 -6.97 18.73 -19.65
N VAL A 18 -5.81 19.12 -20.18
CA VAL A 18 -4.51 18.69 -19.62
C VAL A 18 -4.27 19.33 -18.25
N LEU A 19 -4.66 20.60 -18.07
CA LEU A 19 -4.57 21.30 -16.79
C LEU A 19 -5.55 20.76 -15.74
N HIS A 20 -6.77 20.36 -16.13
CA HIS A 20 -7.73 19.75 -15.20
C HIS A 20 -7.28 18.35 -14.75
N ARG A 21 -6.66 17.57 -15.62
CA ARG A 21 -6.12 16.26 -15.25
C ARG A 21 -4.88 16.36 -14.37
N GLN A 22 -4.05 17.40 -14.54
CA GLN A 22 -2.89 17.63 -13.66
C GLN A 22 -3.29 18.23 -12.30
N ARG A 23 -4.34 19.06 -12.24
CA ARG A 23 -4.86 19.60 -10.97
C ARG A 23 -5.51 18.55 -10.09
N SER A 24 -6.20 17.55 -10.65
CA SER A 24 -6.82 16.48 -9.84
C SER A 24 -5.81 15.57 -9.12
N TYR A 25 -4.51 15.65 -9.43
CA TYR A 25 -3.45 14.97 -8.68
C TYR A 25 -2.78 15.86 -7.62
N GLN A 26 -3.02 17.18 -7.64
CA GLN A 26 -2.39 18.10 -6.69
C GLN A 26 -3.30 18.46 -5.50
N ASP A 27 -4.62 18.28 -5.60
CA ASP A 27 -5.57 18.71 -4.57
C ASP A 27 -5.90 17.67 -3.47
N THR A 28 -5.20 16.52 -3.41
CA THR A 28 -5.37 15.53 -2.32
C THR A 28 -4.20 15.48 -1.33
N VAL A 29 -3.22 16.37 -1.43
CA VAL A 29 -2.02 16.41 -0.56
C VAL A 29 -2.30 17.07 0.80
N ASN A 30 -3.44 16.78 1.40
CA ASN A 30 -3.74 17.17 2.79
C ASN A 30 -4.32 16.04 3.65
N ASP A 31 -4.50 14.84 3.09
CA ASP A 31 -4.69 13.65 3.91
C ASP A 31 -3.33 13.18 4.43
N LYS A 32 -3.17 13.23 5.76
CA LYS A 32 -2.02 12.62 6.44
C LYS A 32 -1.92 11.16 5.97
N LEU A 33 -0.85 10.84 5.23
CA LEU A 33 -0.51 9.47 4.85
C LEU A 33 -0.63 8.57 6.09
N LYS A 34 -1.60 7.66 6.07
CA LYS A 34 -1.90 6.75 7.17
C LYS A 34 -1.64 5.33 6.68
N LEU A 35 -0.74 4.65 7.37
CA LEU A 35 -0.44 3.25 7.15
C LEU A 35 -1.15 2.41 8.21
N SER A 36 -1.43 1.15 7.89
CA SER A 36 -2.01 0.18 8.79
C SER A 36 -1.07 -0.12 9.97
N ALA A 37 -1.65 -0.29 11.16
CA ALA A 37 -0.87 -0.46 12.38
C ALA A 37 -0.27 -1.86 12.48
N PHE A 38 1.03 -1.95 12.76
CA PHE A 38 1.75 -3.22 12.82
C PHE A 38 2.76 -3.22 13.96
N SER A 39 2.71 -4.21 14.85
CA SER A 39 3.64 -4.33 15.99
C SER A 39 4.66 -5.46 15.91
N GLY A 40 4.51 -6.40 14.97
CA GLY A 40 5.35 -7.60 14.90
C GLY A 40 5.11 -8.60 16.04
N VAL A 41 3.88 -8.66 16.57
CA VAL A 41 3.46 -9.63 17.58
C VAL A 41 2.58 -10.71 16.94
N VAL A 42 2.81 -11.97 17.33
CA VAL A 42 1.99 -13.12 16.95
C VAL A 42 1.40 -13.75 18.22
N PRO A 43 0.07 -13.92 18.35
CA PRO A 43 -0.97 -13.61 17.34
C PRO A 43 -1.18 -12.10 17.13
N VAL A 44 -1.65 -11.72 15.93
CA VAL A 44 -1.91 -10.32 15.54
C VAL A 44 -3.02 -9.72 16.43
N PRO A 45 -2.80 -8.56 17.07
CA PRO A 45 -3.82 -7.89 17.89
C PRO A 45 -5.06 -7.45 17.10
N ARG A 46 -6.20 -7.29 17.80
CA ARG A 46 -7.53 -6.97 17.22
C ARG A 46 -7.60 -5.72 16.32
N ASN A 47 -6.63 -4.81 16.39
CA ASN A 47 -6.60 -3.54 15.63
C ASN A 47 -5.30 -3.36 14.84
N GLU A 48 -4.62 -4.46 14.55
CA GLU A 48 -3.35 -4.46 13.82
C GLU A 48 -3.44 -5.45 12.65
N VAL A 49 -2.49 -5.33 11.74
CA VAL A 49 -2.38 -6.17 10.54
C VAL A 49 -1.13 -7.04 10.58
N SER A 50 -1.06 -8.05 9.71
CA SER A 50 0.18 -8.78 9.40
C SER A 50 1.16 -7.88 8.63
N PHE A 51 2.43 -8.29 8.55
CA PHE A 51 3.46 -7.48 7.89
C PHE A 51 3.25 -7.30 6.36
N GLU A 52 2.49 -8.19 5.72
CA GLU A 52 2.19 -8.13 4.28
C GLU A 52 1.44 -6.84 3.88
N ASP A 53 0.47 -6.40 4.69
CA ASP A 53 -0.34 -5.21 4.43
C ASP A 53 0.51 -3.91 4.40
N PRO A 54 1.31 -3.57 5.43
CA PRO A 54 2.14 -2.38 5.39
C PRO A 54 3.26 -2.49 4.35
N LYS A 55 3.74 -3.69 3.98
CA LYS A 55 4.68 -3.89 2.88
C LYS A 55 4.09 -3.39 1.56
N LEU A 56 2.88 -3.86 1.23
CA LEU A 56 2.16 -3.44 0.03
C LEU A 56 1.79 -1.95 0.06
N GLU A 57 1.31 -1.44 1.19
CA GLU A 57 0.99 -0.01 1.33
C GLU A 57 2.20 0.88 1.06
N VAL A 58 3.36 0.56 1.65
CA VAL A 58 4.60 1.34 1.45
C VAL A 58 5.04 1.34 -0.01
N ASP A 59 4.95 0.21 -0.70
CA ASP A 59 5.27 0.11 -2.13
C ASP A 59 4.38 0.98 -3.00
N ASN A 60 3.10 1.11 -2.65
CA ASN A 60 2.16 1.95 -3.37
C ASN A 60 2.37 3.45 -3.09
N VAL A 61 2.73 3.82 -1.85
CA VAL A 61 2.82 5.24 -1.46
C VAL A 61 4.19 5.84 -1.73
N LYS A 62 5.26 5.05 -1.85
CA LYS A 62 6.62 5.56 -2.13
C LYS A 62 6.77 6.21 -3.51
N VAL A 63 5.88 5.90 -4.44
CA VAL A 63 5.84 6.52 -5.78
C VAL A 63 5.09 7.85 -5.80
N ILE A 64 4.26 8.13 -4.78
CA ILE A 64 3.41 9.32 -4.69
C ILE A 64 3.96 10.32 -3.65
N TYR A 65 4.45 9.82 -2.52
CA TYR A 65 4.86 10.64 -1.38
C TYR A 65 6.38 10.70 -1.22
N SER A 66 6.86 11.81 -0.63
CA SER A 66 8.29 11.94 -0.30
C SER A 66 8.75 10.89 0.71
N GLN A 67 10.01 10.45 0.61
CA GLN A 67 10.66 9.55 1.58
C GLN A 67 10.43 9.99 3.04
N ASN A 68 10.50 11.30 3.32
CA ASN A 68 10.29 11.82 4.66
C ASN A 68 8.85 11.65 5.15
N ALA A 69 7.85 11.86 4.30
CA ALA A 69 6.45 11.63 4.63
C ALA A 69 6.20 10.15 4.95
N VAL A 70 6.70 9.24 4.10
CA VAL A 70 6.57 7.79 4.31
C VAL A 70 7.26 7.35 5.60
N LYS A 71 8.50 7.80 5.87
CA LYS A 71 9.20 7.52 7.13
C LYS A 71 8.42 7.99 8.36
N GLN A 72 7.80 9.17 8.31
CA GLN A 72 6.99 9.68 9.43
C GLN A 72 5.73 8.84 9.64
N SER A 73 5.09 8.40 8.57
CA SER A 73 3.91 7.53 8.66
C SER A 73 4.28 6.15 9.20
N LEU A 74 5.40 5.56 8.76
CA LEU A 74 5.96 4.33 9.32
C LEU A 74 6.22 4.45 10.82
N ARG A 75 6.86 5.54 11.28
CA ARG A 75 7.10 5.76 12.73
C ARG A 75 5.83 5.78 13.59
N LYS A 76 4.70 6.18 13.00
CA LYS A 76 3.39 6.24 13.67
C LYS A 76 2.66 4.90 13.62
N ALA A 77 2.75 4.20 12.49
CA ALA A 77 2.08 2.93 12.26
C ALA A 77 2.78 1.75 12.96
N LEU A 78 4.10 1.81 13.09
CA LEU A 78 4.88 0.76 13.75
C LEU A 78 4.76 0.85 15.27
N GLY A 79 4.41 -0.28 15.89
CA GLY A 79 4.37 -0.51 17.33
C GLY A 79 5.32 -1.62 17.78
N GLY A 80 5.31 -1.94 19.07
CA GLY A 80 5.91 -3.17 19.62
C GLY A 80 7.34 -3.50 19.17
N GLN A 81 7.53 -4.72 18.67
CA GLN A 81 8.82 -5.24 18.19
C GLN A 81 9.28 -4.54 16.92
N ALA A 82 8.35 -4.29 15.98
CA ALA A 82 8.65 -3.65 14.71
C ALA A 82 9.21 -2.23 14.90
N LYS A 83 8.62 -1.45 15.81
CA LYS A 83 9.14 -0.13 16.17
C LYS A 83 10.53 -0.19 16.78
N ARG A 84 10.80 -1.18 17.64
CA ARG A 84 12.13 -1.36 18.24
C ARG A 84 13.19 -1.66 17.18
N LYS A 85 12.88 -2.52 16.20
CA LYS A 85 13.76 -2.81 15.07
C LYS A 85 14.08 -1.56 14.26
N MET A 86 13.05 -0.77 13.91
CA MET A 86 13.25 0.51 13.23
C MET A 86 14.13 1.49 14.03
N LEU A 87 13.97 1.57 15.35
CA LEU A 87 14.75 2.48 16.20
C LEU A 87 16.22 2.04 16.39
N GLN A 88 16.55 0.77 16.14
CA GLN A 88 17.93 0.27 16.14
C GLN A 88 18.70 0.65 14.87
N MET A 89 17.99 1.11 13.84
CA MET A 89 18.59 1.56 12.59
C MET A 89 19.18 2.97 12.72
N LYS A 90 20.06 3.32 11.79
CA LYS A 90 20.63 4.67 11.71
C LYS A 90 19.53 5.70 11.43
N PRO A 91 19.59 6.92 11.99
CA PRO A 91 18.58 7.96 11.77
C PRO A 91 18.34 8.30 10.29
N GLU A 92 19.37 8.11 9.45
CA GLU A 92 19.38 8.40 8.02
C GLU A 92 18.78 7.27 7.18
N ALA A 93 18.53 6.09 7.77
CA ALA A 93 18.05 4.89 7.08
C ALA A 93 16.86 5.21 6.17
N THR A 94 16.98 4.84 4.91
CA THR A 94 15.98 5.01 3.85
C THR A 94 14.74 4.17 4.11
N VAL A 95 13.63 4.50 3.44
CA VAL A 95 12.40 3.68 3.52
C VAL A 95 12.70 2.24 3.11
N ASP A 96 13.45 2.03 2.04
CA ASP A 96 13.76 0.69 1.52
C ASP A 96 14.61 -0.12 2.51
N GLU A 97 15.60 0.50 3.17
CA GLU A 97 16.37 -0.16 4.22
C GLU A 97 15.48 -0.56 5.40
N ILE A 98 14.57 0.32 5.82
CA ILE A 98 13.63 0.03 6.92
C ILE A 98 12.72 -1.13 6.54
N MET A 99 12.16 -1.12 5.33
CA MET A 99 11.28 -2.18 4.87
C MET A 99 12.02 -3.51 4.74
N SER A 100 13.26 -3.49 4.23
CA SER A 100 14.10 -4.69 4.14
C SER A 100 14.42 -5.28 5.51
N GLU A 101 14.72 -4.46 6.51
CA GLU A 101 14.93 -4.95 7.88
C GLU A 101 13.66 -5.57 8.45
N LEU A 102 12.50 -4.94 8.24
CA LEU A 102 11.23 -5.50 8.72
C LEU A 102 10.87 -6.82 8.00
N ASP A 103 11.13 -6.91 6.69
CA ASP A 103 10.93 -8.11 5.89
C ASP A 103 11.71 -9.30 6.44
N ASN A 104 13.01 -9.10 6.67
CA ASN A 104 13.89 -10.14 7.21
C ASN A 104 13.46 -10.67 8.60
N ASN A 105 12.71 -9.88 9.37
CA ASN A 105 12.33 -10.25 10.74
C ASN A 105 10.86 -10.71 10.86
N PHE A 106 9.97 -10.27 9.97
CA PHE A 106 8.52 -10.44 10.13
C PHE A 106 7.82 -11.02 8.90
N GLU A 107 8.51 -11.17 7.77
CA GLU A 107 7.95 -11.92 6.65
C GLU A 107 7.75 -13.37 7.10
N ASN A 108 6.53 -13.84 6.89
CA ASN A 108 6.12 -15.17 7.32
C ASN A 108 6.61 -16.17 6.28
N PHE A 109 7.90 -16.53 6.35
CA PHE A 109 8.45 -17.60 5.52
C PHE A 109 7.85 -18.93 5.98
N LEU A 110 6.69 -19.30 5.42
CA LEU A 110 6.40 -20.72 5.29
C LEU A 110 7.48 -21.27 4.36
N SER A 111 8.35 -22.14 4.89
CA SER A 111 9.28 -22.85 4.02
C SER A 111 8.48 -23.57 2.94
N ILE A 112 9.08 -23.70 1.75
CA ILE A 112 8.46 -24.42 0.62
C ILE A 112 7.93 -25.79 1.07
N ASP A 113 8.69 -26.49 1.90
CA ASP A 113 8.31 -27.78 2.48
C ASP A 113 7.06 -27.69 3.36
N THR A 114 6.93 -26.62 4.16
CA THR A 114 5.76 -26.41 5.02
C THR A 114 4.52 -26.08 4.19
N MET A 115 4.67 -25.27 3.14
CA MET A 115 3.58 -24.94 2.22
C MET A 115 3.13 -26.17 1.45
N LEU A 116 4.07 -26.95 0.89
CA LEU A 116 3.79 -28.21 0.20
C LEU A 116 3.11 -29.22 1.13
N SER A 117 3.60 -29.37 2.35
CA SER A 117 2.99 -30.26 3.34
C SER A 117 1.54 -29.86 3.64
N LYS A 118 1.27 -28.58 3.90
CA LYS A 118 -0.10 -28.08 4.10
C LYS A 118 -1.00 -28.32 2.89
N PHE A 119 -0.49 -28.08 1.69
CA PHE A 119 -1.24 -28.30 0.45
C PHE A 119 -1.56 -29.78 0.23
N LEU A 120 -0.59 -30.68 0.42
CA LEU A 120 -0.78 -32.12 0.24
C LEU A 120 -1.68 -32.76 1.32
N MET A 121 -1.76 -32.13 2.50
CA MET A 121 -2.64 -32.56 3.58
C MET A 121 -4.04 -31.94 3.51
N ALA A 122 -4.28 -31.00 2.59
CA ALA A 122 -5.59 -30.39 2.41
C ALA A 122 -6.50 -31.35 1.64
N GLU A 123 -7.58 -31.81 2.28
CA GLU A 123 -8.65 -32.58 1.66
C GLU A 123 -9.89 -31.68 1.50
N GLN A 124 -10.59 -31.80 0.36
CA GLN A 124 -11.84 -31.12 0.13
C GLN A 124 -12.91 -31.64 1.12
N GLU A 125 -13.59 -30.75 1.83
CA GLU A 125 -14.65 -31.17 2.75
C GLU A 125 -15.89 -31.67 1.98
N GLN A 126 -16.65 -32.60 2.58
CA GLN A 126 -17.79 -33.26 1.94
C GLN A 126 -18.87 -32.30 1.40
N ASN A 127 -18.92 -31.07 1.92
CA ASN A 127 -19.89 -30.03 1.53
C ASN A 127 -19.25 -28.82 0.84
N GLU A 128 -17.97 -28.88 0.47
CA GLU A 128 -17.26 -27.79 -0.18
C GLU A 128 -17.52 -27.81 -1.69
N THR A 129 -18.09 -26.73 -2.23
CA THR A 129 -18.41 -26.62 -3.66
C THR A 129 -17.24 -26.02 -4.45
N ILE A 130 -17.00 -26.55 -5.64
CA ILE A 130 -16.00 -26.02 -6.56
C ILE A 130 -16.53 -24.69 -7.13
N SER A 131 -15.74 -23.63 -7.01
CA SER A 131 -16.05 -22.32 -7.60
C SER A 131 -15.48 -22.26 -9.03
N GLU A 132 -16.24 -21.71 -9.98
CA GLU A 132 -15.80 -21.47 -11.37
C GLU A 132 -14.96 -20.19 -11.52
#